data_AF-A0A6N6WNN9-F1
#
_entry.id   AF-A0A6N6WNN9-F1
#
_cell.length_a   1.000
_cell.length_b   1.000
_cell.length_c   1.000
_cell.angle_alpha   90.00
_cell.angle_beta   90.00
_cell.angle_gamma   90.00
#
_symmetry.space_group_name_H-M   'P 1'
#
loop_
_entity.id
_entity.type
_entity.pdbx_description
1 polymer ?
#
loop_
_entity_poly.entity_id
_entity_poly.type
_entity_poly.pdbx_seq_one_letter_code
_entity_poly.pdbx_strand_id
1 'polypeptide(L)'
;QPAAPAPEAKPTEAPVAKAEAKPETPAQPVVDEQAVFDEKMDVYIKCYNKLQIPVQRNLARYADWLKDFKQGPTGEERTVYGIYGISESNLAECEKGVKSAVALTPALQPIDGVAVSYIDAAVALGNTINEMDKYYTQENYKDDAFAKGKTLHQTFLKNLEAFEPVAES
;
A
#
# COMPACT_ATOMS: atom_id res chain seq x y z
N GLN A 1 -44.26 47.62 -82.04
CA GLN A 1 -44.58 48.74 -81.13
C GLN A 1 -45.17 48.18 -79.85
N PRO A 2 -44.88 48.77 -78.68
CA PRO A 2 -44.80 48.10 -77.37
C PRO A 2 -46.02 48.37 -76.47
N ALA A 3 -46.15 47.62 -75.38
CA ALA A 3 -46.48 48.15 -74.05
C ALA A 3 -46.17 47.11 -72.96
N ALA A 4 -45.52 47.59 -71.90
CA ALA A 4 -44.90 46.83 -70.82
C ALA A 4 -45.90 46.34 -69.73
N PRO A 5 -45.50 45.33 -68.92
CA PRO A 5 -46.29 44.80 -67.80
C PRO A 5 -46.10 45.56 -66.48
N ALA A 6 -47.08 45.43 -65.59
CA ALA A 6 -47.05 45.87 -64.19
C ALA A 6 -46.39 44.80 -63.28
N PRO A 7 -45.86 45.16 -62.08
CA PRO A 7 -44.80 44.40 -61.42
C PRO A 7 -45.28 43.22 -60.55
N GLU A 8 -44.43 42.19 -60.50
CA GLU A 8 -44.53 41.00 -59.64
C GLU A 8 -44.33 41.32 -58.15
N ALA A 9 -45.20 40.75 -57.31
CA ALA A 9 -45.01 40.72 -55.86
C ALA A 9 -44.04 39.59 -55.50
N LYS A 10 -42.92 39.93 -54.85
CA LYS A 10 -41.99 38.97 -54.23
C LYS A 10 -42.66 38.21 -53.07
N PRO A 11 -42.48 36.89 -52.95
CA PRO A 11 -42.80 36.17 -51.72
C PRO A 11 -41.82 36.56 -50.60
N THR A 12 -42.37 36.82 -49.43
CA THR A 12 -41.63 37.12 -48.20
C THR A 12 -41.07 35.82 -47.61
N GLU A 13 -39.75 35.68 -47.50
CA GLU A 13 -39.12 34.59 -46.75
C GLU A 13 -39.38 34.77 -45.25
N ALA A 14 -39.92 33.72 -44.61
CA ALA A 14 -40.01 33.63 -43.16
C ALA A 14 -38.61 33.36 -42.56
N PRO A 15 -38.27 33.92 -41.39
CA PRO A 15 -36.96 33.68 -40.80
C PRO A 15 -36.88 32.25 -40.26
N VAL A 16 -35.88 31.51 -40.74
CA VAL A 16 -35.50 30.20 -40.22
C VAL A 16 -35.00 30.39 -38.79
N ALA A 17 -35.74 29.83 -37.82
CA ALA A 17 -35.29 29.77 -36.44
C ALA A 17 -34.02 28.91 -36.38
N LYS A 18 -32.89 29.52 -36.01
CA LYS A 18 -31.68 28.79 -35.60
C LYS A 18 -32.02 27.98 -34.36
N ALA A 19 -32.05 26.65 -34.49
CA ALA A 19 -31.95 25.77 -33.33
C ALA A 19 -30.54 25.96 -32.74
N GLU A 20 -30.46 26.56 -31.57
CA GLU A 20 -29.22 26.61 -30.79
C GLU A 20 -28.87 25.17 -30.37
N ALA A 21 -27.73 24.69 -30.84
CA ALA A 21 -27.16 23.44 -30.39
C ALA A 21 -26.82 23.57 -28.90
N LYS A 22 -27.46 22.73 -28.08
CA LYS A 22 -27.14 22.57 -26.66
C LYS A 22 -25.64 22.20 -26.55
N PRO A 23 -24.85 22.85 -25.68
CA PRO A 23 -23.47 22.46 -25.47
C PRO A 23 -23.40 20.99 -25.02
N GLU A 24 -22.75 20.15 -25.81
CA GLU A 24 -22.37 18.82 -25.35
C GLU A 24 -21.35 19.00 -24.22
N THR A 25 -21.69 18.48 -23.04
CA THR A 25 -20.74 18.39 -21.92
C THR A 25 -19.59 17.51 -22.39
N PRO A 26 -18.31 17.91 -22.21
CA PRO A 26 -17.18 17.07 -22.58
C PRO A 26 -17.36 15.69 -21.94
N ALA A 27 -17.31 14.63 -22.74
CA ALA A 27 -17.29 13.27 -22.22
C ALA A 27 -16.09 13.16 -21.26
N GLN A 28 -16.37 12.99 -19.97
CA GLN A 28 -15.32 12.70 -19.01
C GLN A 28 -14.65 11.39 -19.43
N PRO A 29 -13.33 11.25 -19.28
CA PRO A 29 -12.66 9.99 -19.57
C PRO A 29 -13.32 8.89 -18.75
N VAL A 30 -13.86 7.87 -19.42
CA VAL A 30 -14.38 6.68 -18.77
C VAL A 30 -13.18 5.97 -18.18
N VAL A 31 -13.10 5.93 -16.85
CA VAL A 31 -12.08 5.15 -16.15
C VAL A 31 -12.37 3.68 -16.40
N ASP A 32 -11.36 2.94 -16.85
CA ASP A 32 -11.46 1.47 -16.94
C ASP A 32 -11.38 0.89 -15.53
N GLU A 33 -12.56 0.64 -14.94
CA GLU A 33 -12.68 0.12 -13.57
C GLU A 33 -11.99 -1.24 -13.40
N GLN A 34 -11.97 -2.07 -14.45
CA GLN A 34 -11.30 -3.37 -14.40
C GLN A 34 -9.79 -3.19 -14.38
N ALA A 35 -9.25 -2.27 -15.18
CA ALA A 35 -7.82 -1.96 -15.16
C ALA A 35 -7.37 -1.43 -13.78
N VAL A 36 -8.19 -0.59 -13.13
CA VAL A 36 -7.90 -0.08 -11.78
C VAL A 36 -7.94 -1.21 -10.75
N PHE A 37 -8.93 -2.11 -10.84
CA PHE A 37 -9.00 -3.29 -9.99
C PHE A 37 -7.74 -4.16 -10.13
N ASP A 38 -7.34 -4.47 -11.37
CA ASP A 38 -6.18 -5.31 -11.66
C ASP A 38 -4.89 -4.67 -11.15
N GLU A 39 -4.72 -3.36 -11.34
CA GLU A 39 -3.56 -2.61 -10.83
C GLU A 39 -3.48 -2.66 -9.29
N LYS A 40 -4.61 -2.44 -8.60
CA LYS A 40 -4.66 -2.55 -7.13
C LYS A 40 -4.27 -3.94 -6.65
N MET A 41 -4.85 -4.99 -7.24
CA MET A 41 -4.59 -6.38 -6.82
C MET A 41 -3.14 -6.79 -7.07
N ASP A 42 -2.58 -6.41 -8.23
CA ASP A 42 -1.19 -6.68 -8.57
C ASP A 42 -0.23 -6.03 -7.55
N VAL A 43 -0.46 -4.78 -7.16
CA VAL A 43 0.34 -4.10 -6.13
C VAL A 43 0.22 -4.81 -4.77
N TYR A 44 -1.01 -5.10 -4.32
CA TYR A 44 -1.23 -5.69 -2.99
C TYR A 44 -0.62 -7.09 -2.89
N ILE A 45 -0.83 -7.94 -3.89
CA ILE A 45 -0.28 -9.30 -3.94
C ILE A 45 1.25 -9.26 -4.00
N LYS A 46 1.84 -8.36 -4.81
CA LYS A 46 3.30 -8.19 -4.86
C LYS A 46 3.87 -7.82 -3.51
N CYS A 47 3.27 -6.86 -2.81
CA CYS A 47 3.73 -6.42 -1.49
C CYS A 47 3.63 -7.55 -0.46
N TYR A 48 2.51 -8.29 -0.46
CA TYR A 48 2.31 -9.43 0.43
C TYR A 48 3.40 -10.50 0.22
N ASN A 49 3.55 -10.96 -1.02
CA ASN A 49 4.54 -11.98 -1.39
C ASN A 49 5.99 -11.54 -1.08
N LYS A 50 6.29 -10.25 -1.23
CA LYS A 50 7.63 -9.71 -0.99
C LYS A 50 8.00 -9.66 0.49
N LEU A 51 7.03 -9.50 1.39
CA LEU A 51 7.27 -9.26 2.82
C LEU A 51 6.98 -10.48 3.71
N GLN A 52 6.00 -11.32 3.37
CA GLN A 52 5.54 -12.39 4.25
C GLN A 52 6.66 -13.40 4.57
N ILE A 53 7.32 -13.97 3.55
CA ILE A 53 8.37 -14.97 3.75
C ILE A 53 9.56 -14.40 4.56
N PRO A 54 10.09 -13.20 4.26
CA PRO A 54 11.10 -12.57 5.11
C PRO A 54 10.70 -12.41 6.58
N VAL A 55 9.46 -12.00 6.88
CA VAL A 55 8.97 -11.89 8.26
C VAL A 55 8.99 -13.26 8.95
N GLN A 56 8.46 -14.29 8.29
CA GLN A 56 8.41 -15.64 8.87
C GLN A 56 9.80 -16.25 9.12
N ARG A 57 10.75 -16.03 8.20
CA ARG A 57 12.15 -16.47 8.38
C ARG A 57 12.81 -15.78 9.56
N ASN A 58 12.53 -14.50 9.76
CA ASN A 58 13.04 -13.73 10.89
C ASN A 58 12.48 -14.20 12.23
N LEU A 59 11.17 -14.46 12.29
CA LEU A 59 10.53 -15.04 13.47
C LEU A 59 11.15 -16.38 13.85
N ALA A 60 11.30 -17.29 12.88
CA ALA A 60 11.93 -18.60 13.11
C ALA A 60 13.37 -18.48 13.60
N ARG A 61 14.18 -17.61 12.98
CA ARG A 61 15.57 -17.38 13.38
C ARG A 61 15.68 -16.83 14.79
N TYR A 62 14.83 -15.86 15.13
CA TYR A 62 14.86 -15.22 16.44
C TYR A 62 14.40 -16.17 17.54
N ALA A 63 13.36 -16.97 17.28
CA ALA A 63 12.87 -17.97 18.23
C ALA A 63 13.87 -19.09 18.51
N ASP A 64 14.71 -19.46 17.54
CA ASP A 64 15.62 -20.63 17.59
C ASP A 64 16.60 -20.62 18.78
N TRP A 65 16.97 -19.44 19.29
CA TRP A 65 17.92 -19.32 20.40
C TRP A 65 17.32 -18.80 21.71
N LEU A 66 16.04 -18.43 21.70
CA LEU A 66 15.34 -17.99 22.90
C LEU A 66 14.80 -19.19 23.67
N LYS A 67 15.00 -19.18 24.98
CA LYS A 67 14.43 -20.21 25.86
C LYS A 67 12.89 -20.16 25.89
N ASP A 68 12.34 -18.95 25.91
CA ASP A 68 10.91 -18.68 25.84
C ASP A 68 10.71 -17.43 24.98
N PHE A 69 10.12 -17.62 23.80
CA PHE A 69 9.85 -16.53 22.86
C PHE A 69 8.95 -15.45 23.45
N LYS A 70 8.02 -15.77 24.34
CA LYS A 70 7.14 -14.76 24.96
C LYS A 70 7.90 -13.88 25.93
N GLN A 71 8.90 -14.43 26.63
CA GLN A 71 9.71 -13.67 27.59
C GLN A 71 10.85 -12.90 26.92
N GLY A 72 11.38 -13.42 25.81
CA GLY A 72 12.51 -12.83 25.12
C GLY A 72 13.86 -13.19 25.76
N PRO A 73 14.92 -12.40 25.49
CA PRO A 73 16.25 -12.69 25.98
C PRO A 73 16.36 -12.47 27.48
N THR A 74 17.02 -13.40 28.16
CA THR A 74 17.23 -13.42 29.61
C THR A 74 18.54 -12.73 30.01
N GLY A 75 19.55 -12.78 29.15
CA GLY A 75 20.94 -12.42 29.45
C GLY A 75 21.81 -13.61 29.86
N GLU A 76 21.24 -14.82 29.93
CA GLU A 76 21.92 -16.06 30.28
C GLU A 76 22.12 -16.98 29.07
N GLU A 77 21.82 -16.49 27.87
CA GLU A 77 21.92 -17.27 26.63
C GLU A 77 23.37 -17.66 26.34
N ARG A 78 23.60 -18.97 26.16
CA ARG A 78 24.91 -19.50 25.78
C ARG A 78 25.30 -19.16 24.35
N THR A 79 24.31 -19.03 23.48
CA THR A 79 24.48 -18.74 22.06
C THR A 79 23.47 -17.70 21.66
N VAL A 80 23.93 -16.62 21.03
CA VAL A 80 23.10 -15.53 20.53
C VAL A 80 23.18 -15.51 19.01
N TYR A 81 22.11 -15.96 18.37
CA TYR A 81 22.02 -16.02 16.92
C TYR A 81 21.48 -14.72 16.29
N GLY A 82 20.82 -13.88 17.09
CA GLY A 82 20.20 -12.65 16.64
C GLY A 82 18.94 -12.89 15.81
N ILE A 83 18.68 -11.95 14.91
CA ILE A 83 17.60 -11.96 13.91
C ILE A 83 18.21 -11.46 12.61
N TYR A 84 17.62 -11.78 11.45
CA TYR A 84 18.04 -11.15 10.20
C TYR A 84 17.34 -9.80 10.01
N GLY A 85 17.79 -9.02 9.03
CA GLY A 85 17.06 -7.84 8.57
C GLY A 85 15.97 -8.18 7.55
N ILE A 86 15.10 -7.21 7.30
CA ILE A 86 14.23 -7.09 6.13
C ILE A 86 14.75 -5.93 5.29
N SER A 87 14.78 -6.11 3.97
CA SER A 87 15.19 -5.05 3.04
C SER A 87 14.37 -3.77 3.26
N GLU A 88 15.05 -2.69 3.65
CA GLU A 88 14.44 -1.37 3.85
C GLU A 88 13.81 -0.84 2.56
N SER A 89 14.46 -1.08 1.41
CA SER A 89 13.90 -0.73 0.10
C SER A 89 12.59 -1.48 -0.18
N ASN A 90 12.50 -2.76 0.20
CA ASN A 90 11.25 -3.51 0.03
C ASN A 90 10.13 -2.93 0.89
N LEU A 91 10.40 -2.57 2.14
CA LEU A 91 9.42 -1.93 3.02
C LEU A 91 8.94 -0.60 2.41
N ALA A 92 9.87 0.28 2.03
CA ALA A 92 9.56 1.59 1.48
C ALA A 92 8.81 1.51 0.13
N GLU A 93 9.21 0.61 -0.76
CA GLU A 93 8.54 0.38 -2.05
C GLU A 93 7.12 -0.14 -1.85
N CYS A 94 6.91 -1.09 -0.93
CA CYS A 94 5.59 -1.64 -0.67
C CYS A 94 4.68 -0.60 -0.01
N GLU A 95 5.18 0.16 0.96
CA GLU A 95 4.43 1.24 1.61
C GLU A 95 3.98 2.29 0.60
N LYS A 96 4.91 2.76 -0.24
CA LYS A 96 4.58 3.71 -1.29
C LYS A 96 3.60 3.12 -2.30
N GLY A 97 3.82 1.89 -2.75
CA GLY A 97 2.99 1.21 -3.74
C GLY A 97 1.55 1.07 -3.27
N VAL A 98 1.33 0.54 -2.06
CA VAL A 98 -0.01 0.38 -1.49
C VAL A 98 -0.70 1.73 -1.34
N LYS A 99 -0.01 2.75 -0.81
CA LYS A 99 -0.59 4.11 -0.68
C LYS A 99 -0.97 4.73 -2.02
N SER A 100 -0.17 4.51 -3.07
CA SER A 100 -0.50 4.95 -4.43
C SER A 100 -1.69 4.19 -5.01
N ALA A 101 -1.74 2.88 -4.86
CA ALA A 101 -2.85 2.05 -5.35
C ALA A 101 -4.18 2.42 -4.67
N VAL A 102 -4.20 2.64 -3.35
CA VAL A 102 -5.40 3.06 -2.60
C VAL A 102 -5.97 4.39 -3.10
N ALA A 103 -5.11 5.28 -3.61
CA ALA A 103 -5.53 6.58 -4.15
C ALA A 103 -6.22 6.48 -5.53
N LEU A 104 -6.15 5.33 -6.20
CA LEU A 104 -6.83 5.10 -7.48
C LEU A 104 -8.35 5.00 -7.28
N THR A 105 -9.10 5.52 -8.26
CA THR A 105 -10.56 5.49 -8.30
C THR A 105 -11.05 4.50 -9.36
N PRO A 106 -12.07 3.67 -9.10
CA PRO A 106 -12.90 3.65 -7.90
C PRO A 106 -12.19 3.03 -6.68
N ALA A 107 -12.64 3.39 -5.48
CA ALA A 107 -12.21 2.76 -4.24
C ALA A 107 -12.67 1.29 -4.20
N LEU A 108 -11.82 0.40 -3.71
CA LEU A 108 -12.07 -1.03 -3.63
C LEU A 108 -12.17 -1.48 -2.18
N GLN A 109 -13.24 -1.06 -1.51
CA GLN A 109 -13.49 -1.43 -0.11
C GLN A 109 -14.17 -2.81 -0.03
N PRO A 110 -13.85 -3.64 0.98
CA PRO A 110 -12.94 -3.37 2.09
C PRO A 110 -11.45 -3.67 1.79
N ILE A 111 -11.11 -4.15 0.58
CA ILE A 111 -9.78 -4.65 0.23
C ILE A 111 -8.69 -3.58 0.39
N ASP A 112 -8.96 -2.34 -0.04
CA ASP A 112 -8.07 -1.20 0.17
C ASP A 112 -7.77 -0.99 1.67
N GLY A 113 -8.76 -1.16 2.55
CA GLY A 113 -8.57 -1.08 4.00
C GLY A 113 -7.70 -2.21 4.57
N VAL A 114 -7.86 -3.43 4.06
CA VAL A 114 -7.02 -4.58 4.42
C VAL A 114 -5.58 -4.36 3.97
N ALA A 115 -5.37 -3.90 2.73
CA ALA A 115 -4.05 -3.62 2.19
C ALA A 115 -3.30 -2.54 2.99
N VAL A 116 -3.99 -1.46 3.38
CA VAL A 116 -3.43 -0.42 4.27
C VAL A 116 -3.06 -1.01 5.63
N SER A 117 -3.96 -1.77 6.25
CA SER A 117 -3.72 -2.36 7.56
C SER A 117 -2.53 -3.33 7.55
N TYR A 118 -2.43 -4.15 6.49
CA TYR A 118 -1.29 -5.04 6.28
C TYR A 118 0.03 -4.26 6.15
N ILE A 119 0.10 -3.26 5.27
CA ILE A 119 1.38 -2.58 5.01
C ILE A 119 1.83 -1.73 6.19
N ASP A 120 0.92 -1.09 6.91
CA ASP A 120 1.26 -0.30 8.11
C ASP A 120 1.83 -1.22 9.21
N ALA A 121 1.21 -2.38 9.45
CA ALA A 121 1.71 -3.35 10.42
C ALA A 121 3.03 -4.00 9.98
N ALA A 122 3.15 -4.35 8.69
CA ALA A 122 4.36 -4.95 8.13
C ALA A 122 5.56 -4.00 8.22
N VAL A 123 5.36 -2.70 7.95
CA VAL A 123 6.41 -1.67 8.07
C VAL A 123 6.82 -1.47 9.53
N ALA A 124 5.86 -1.39 10.45
CA ALA A 124 6.16 -1.25 11.88
C ALA A 124 6.97 -2.44 12.43
N LEU A 125 6.55 -3.66 12.09
CA LEU A 125 7.26 -4.88 12.47
C LEU A 125 8.64 -4.96 11.80
N GLY A 126 8.72 -4.69 10.50
CA GLY A 126 9.97 -4.73 9.73
C GLY A 126 11.02 -3.75 10.23
N ASN A 127 10.62 -2.52 10.59
CA ASN A 127 11.53 -1.54 11.19
C ASN A 127 12.06 -2.02 12.56
N THR A 128 11.23 -2.68 13.36
CA THR A 128 11.65 -3.26 14.64
C THR A 128 12.64 -4.41 14.43
N ILE A 129 12.37 -5.29 13.46
CA ILE A 129 13.28 -6.37 13.06
C ILE A 129 14.64 -5.79 12.65
N ASN A 130 14.67 -4.72 11.85
CA ASN A 130 15.93 -4.11 11.41
C ASN A 130 16.71 -3.47 12.56
N GLU A 131 16.02 -2.86 13.53
CA GLU A 131 16.69 -2.35 14.73
C GLU A 131 17.28 -3.48 15.58
N MET A 132 16.56 -4.61 15.70
CA MET A 132 17.05 -5.80 16.38
C MET A 132 18.23 -6.44 15.65
N ASP A 133 18.17 -6.59 14.32
CA ASP A 133 19.28 -7.09 13.50
C ASP A 133 20.54 -6.27 13.73
N LYS A 134 20.43 -4.93 13.64
CA LYS A 134 21.54 -4.02 13.93
C LYS A 134 22.09 -4.23 15.35
N TYR A 135 21.21 -4.36 16.34
CA TYR A 135 21.61 -4.54 17.74
C TYR A 135 22.39 -5.85 17.97
N TYR A 136 21.90 -6.97 17.45
CA TYR A 136 22.55 -8.26 17.63
C TYR A 136 23.80 -8.42 16.75
N THR A 137 23.77 -7.91 15.51
CA THR A 137 24.92 -7.93 14.59
C THR A 137 26.09 -7.08 15.11
N GLN A 138 25.80 -5.95 15.77
CA GLN A 138 26.82 -5.12 16.42
C GLN A 138 27.28 -5.66 17.78
N GLU A 139 26.67 -6.76 18.24
CA GLU A 139 26.94 -7.37 19.55
C GLU A 139 26.72 -6.45 20.76
N ASN A 140 25.94 -5.37 20.60
CA ASN A 140 25.66 -4.40 21.65
C ASN A 140 25.03 -5.03 22.92
N TYR A 141 24.45 -6.22 22.79
CA TYR A 141 23.94 -7.01 23.93
C TYR A 141 25.02 -7.42 24.93
N LYS A 142 26.28 -7.50 24.50
CA LYS A 142 27.43 -7.77 25.38
C LYS A 142 27.78 -6.56 26.24
N ASP A 143 27.56 -5.36 25.71
CA ASP A 143 27.90 -4.10 26.39
C ASP A 143 26.83 -3.66 27.39
N ASP A 144 25.56 -3.93 27.08
CA ASP A 144 24.41 -3.49 27.88
C ASP A 144 23.71 -4.61 28.66
N ALA A 145 24.31 -5.80 28.68
CA ALA A 145 23.74 -7.00 29.32
C ALA A 145 22.27 -7.26 28.91
N PHE A 146 21.99 -7.15 27.60
CA PHE A 146 20.67 -7.31 26.98
C PHE A 146 19.63 -6.25 27.36
N ALA A 147 19.99 -5.13 27.98
CA ALA A 147 19.03 -4.11 28.38
C ALA A 147 18.19 -3.59 27.20
N LYS A 148 18.85 -3.22 26.09
CA LYS A 148 18.14 -2.81 24.87
C LYS A 148 17.45 -4.00 24.20
N GLY A 149 18.07 -5.19 24.18
CA GLY A 149 17.46 -6.40 23.61
C GLY A 149 16.11 -6.75 24.23
N LYS A 150 15.99 -6.65 25.56
CA LYS A 150 14.73 -6.84 26.30
C LYS A 150 13.68 -5.79 25.94
N THR A 151 14.10 -4.54 25.79
CA THR A 151 13.21 -3.44 25.38
C THR A 151 12.71 -3.64 23.95
N LEU A 152 13.60 -3.98 23.02
CA LEU A 152 13.26 -4.26 21.63
C LEU A 152 12.31 -5.46 21.52
N HIS A 153 12.51 -6.50 22.34
CA HIS A 153 11.62 -7.67 22.37
C HIS A 153 10.17 -7.30 22.69
N GLN A 154 9.95 -6.40 23.65
CA GLN A 154 8.59 -5.95 23.99
C GLN A 154 7.94 -5.17 22.84
N THR A 155 8.71 -4.29 22.19
CA THR A 155 8.25 -3.58 20.98
C THR A 155 7.94 -4.56 19.85
N PHE A 156 8.78 -5.58 19.68
CA PHE A 156 8.62 -6.61 18.68
C PHE A 156 7.35 -7.43 18.89
N LEU A 157 7.08 -7.91 20.10
CA LEU A 157 5.85 -8.63 20.42
C LEU A 157 4.60 -7.79 20.16
N LYS A 158 4.62 -6.51 20.55
CA LYS A 158 3.51 -5.59 20.29
C LYS A 158 3.24 -5.44 18.79
N ASN A 159 4.29 -5.28 17.99
CA ASN A 159 4.15 -5.14 16.54
C ASN A 159 3.77 -6.46 15.87
N LEU A 160 4.21 -7.59 16.41
CA LEU A 160 3.82 -8.91 15.96
C LEU A 160 2.32 -9.16 16.22
N GLU A 161 1.82 -8.84 17.42
CA GLU A 161 0.39 -8.94 17.76
C GLU A 161 -0.49 -8.10 16.83
N ALA A 162 -0.01 -6.93 16.39
CA ALA A 162 -0.71 -6.10 15.41
C ALA A 162 -0.64 -6.67 13.97
N PHE A 163 0.45 -7.37 13.64
CA PHE A 163 0.70 -7.90 12.29
C PHE A 163 0.01 -9.24 12.02
N GLU A 164 -0.02 -10.16 13.01
CA GLU A 164 -0.61 -11.49 12.87
C GLU A 164 -2.02 -11.49 12.25
N PRO A 165 -3.01 -10.70 12.75
CA PRO A 165 -4.36 -10.77 12.22
C PRO A 165 -4.50 -10.27 10.77
N VAL A 166 -3.62 -9.36 10.33
CA VAL A 166 -3.64 -8.81 8.96
C VAL A 166 -2.78 -9.64 8.00
N ALA A 167 -1.91 -10.50 8.51
CA ALA A 167 -1.12 -11.42 7.71
C ALA A 167 -1.91 -12.67 7.30
N GLU A 168 -2.97 -13.01 8.04
CA GLU A 168 -3.84 -14.17 7.83
C GLU A 168 -5.17 -13.82 7.12
N SER A 169 -5.48 -12.53 6.96
CA SER A 169 -6.71 -12.00 6.32
C SER A 169 -6.65 -11.99 4.81
#